data_AF-A0A246I658-F1
#
_entry.id   AF-A0A246I658-F1
#
_cell.length_a   1.000
_cell.length_b   1.000
_cell.length_c   1.000
_cell.angle_alpha   90.00
_cell.angle_beta   90.00
_cell.angle_gamma   90.00
#
_symmetry.space_group_name_H-M   'P 1'
#
loop_
_entity.id
_entity.type
_entity.pdbx_description
1 polymer ?
#
loop_
_entity_poly.entity_id
_entity_poly.type
_entity_poly.pdbx_seq_one_letter_code
_entity_poly.pdbx_strand_id
1 'polypeptide(L)'
;MRFHSLALIAAMLLTGCAHQPERPKLPEKVHVTVEKLVPVDDRLTQPCPATRAASRTIEAVVSAYNANLVALQDCNTRMGEIRALGR
;
A
#
# COMPACT_ATOMS: atom_id res chain seq x y z
N MET A 1 -36.55 61.51 -6.85
CA MET A 1 -36.60 60.03 -6.78
C MET A 1 -35.24 59.39 -7.16
N ARG A 2 -34.12 59.76 -6.52
CA ARG A 2 -32.76 59.24 -6.85
C ARG A 2 -32.07 58.46 -5.72
N PHE A 3 -32.66 58.46 -4.52
CA PHE A 3 -32.07 57.84 -3.33
C PHE A 3 -32.46 56.37 -3.12
N HIS A 4 -33.48 55.87 -3.85
CA HIS A 4 -33.98 54.50 -3.68
C HIS A 4 -33.08 53.47 -4.38
N SER A 5 -32.46 53.84 -5.50
CA SER A 5 -31.55 52.96 -6.25
C SER A 5 -30.24 52.72 -5.51
N LEU A 6 -29.72 53.75 -4.81
CA LEU A 6 -28.49 53.64 -4.01
C LEU A 6 -28.68 52.77 -2.76
N ALA A 7 -29.87 52.84 -2.13
CA ALA A 7 -30.19 52.01 -0.97
C ALA A 7 -30.29 50.52 -1.33
N LEU A 8 -30.84 50.19 -2.50
CA LEU A 8 -30.94 48.81 -3.00
C LEU A 8 -29.57 48.21 -3.34
N ILE A 9 -28.66 49.00 -3.92
CA ILE A 9 -27.30 48.56 -4.24
C ILE A 9 -26.48 48.35 -2.96
N ALA A 10 -26.64 49.23 -1.96
CA ALA A 10 -26.00 49.07 -0.66
C ALA A 10 -26.50 47.83 0.10
N ALA A 11 -27.80 47.52 0.01
CA ALA A 11 -28.36 46.33 0.63
C ALA A 11 -27.86 45.02 -0.01
N MET A 12 -27.65 45.00 -1.34
CA MET A 12 -27.14 43.84 -2.06
C MET A 12 -25.68 43.49 -1.73
N LEU A 13 -24.86 44.49 -1.41
CA LEU A 13 -23.45 44.31 -1.03
C LEU A 13 -23.28 43.73 0.39
N LEU A 14 -24.29 43.88 1.25
CA LEU A 14 -24.25 43.37 2.63
C LEU A 14 -24.68 41.90 2.74
N THR A 15 -25.31 41.33 1.72
CA THR A 15 -25.75 39.92 1.72
C THR A 15 -24.74 38.93 1.15
N GLY A 16 -23.61 39.42 0.62
CA GLY A 16 -22.56 38.57 0.05
C GLY A 16 -21.41 38.38 1.02
N CYS A 17 -21.46 37.32 1.84
CA CYS A 17 -20.34 36.58 2.48
C CYS A 17 -20.76 36.05 3.87
N ALA A 18 -21.71 35.12 3.91
CA ALA A 18 -22.06 34.39 5.14
C ALA A 18 -21.73 32.90 5.05
N HIS A 19 -20.68 32.54 4.31
CA HIS A 19 -20.18 31.17 4.31
C HIS A 19 -18.66 31.15 4.37
N GLN A 20 -18.17 30.97 5.59
CA GLN A 20 -16.79 30.58 5.81
C GLN A 20 -16.76 29.05 5.64
N PRO A 21 -16.14 28.51 4.57
CA PRO A 21 -16.15 27.07 4.33
C PRO A 21 -15.45 26.37 5.49
N GLU A 22 -16.15 25.44 6.13
CA GLU A 22 -15.59 24.66 7.23
C GLU A 22 -14.41 23.85 6.70
N ARG A 23 -13.20 24.15 7.19
CA ARG A 23 -12.00 23.47 6.73
C ARG A 23 -12.07 22.02 7.19
N PRO A 24 -11.81 21.04 6.30
CA PRO A 24 -11.81 19.65 6.70
C PRO A 24 -10.74 19.44 7.77
N LYS A 25 -11.14 18.84 8.90
CA LYS A 25 -10.20 18.44 9.94
C LYS A 25 -9.28 17.37 9.35
N LEU A 26 -7.98 17.64 9.29
CA LEU A 26 -7.01 16.64 8.85
C LEU A 26 -7.00 15.51 9.87
N PRO A 27 -6.95 14.24 9.44
CA PRO A 27 -6.86 13.12 10.35
C PRO A 27 -5.55 13.20 11.15
N GLU A 28 -5.64 13.01 12.46
CA GLU A 28 -4.46 12.89 13.31
C GLU A 28 -3.75 11.56 13.02
N LYS A 29 -2.43 11.62 12.86
CA LYS A 29 -1.61 10.41 12.77
C LYS A 29 -1.48 9.81 14.16
N VAL A 30 -2.16 8.69 14.39
CA VAL A 30 -2.04 7.91 15.62
C VAL A 30 -0.90 6.91 15.47
N HIS A 31 0.10 6.98 16.34
CA HIS A 31 1.16 5.99 16.44
C HIS A 31 0.82 4.98 17.54
N VAL A 32 0.79 3.70 17.19
CA VAL A 32 0.53 2.60 18.13
C VAL A 32 1.85 1.91 18.44
N THR A 33 2.16 1.73 19.72
CA THR A 33 3.33 0.96 20.16
C THR A 33 3.06 -0.53 19.95
N VAL A 34 3.98 -1.22 19.29
CA VAL A 34 3.89 -2.68 19.11
C VAL A 34 4.14 -3.37 20.46
N GLU A 35 3.14 -4.08 20.98
CA GLU A 35 3.20 -4.69 22.32
C GLU A 35 4.09 -5.94 22.39
N LYS A 36 4.18 -6.70 21.31
CA LYS A 36 4.95 -7.95 21.26
C LYS A 36 5.45 -8.27 19.85
N LEU A 37 6.75 -8.56 19.75
CA LEU A 37 7.36 -9.14 18.56
C LEU A 37 7.22 -10.67 18.64
N VAL A 38 6.53 -11.26 17.67
CA VAL A 38 6.37 -12.71 17.57
C VAL A 38 7.35 -13.22 16.51
N PRO A 39 8.26 -14.14 16.84
CA PRO A 39 9.15 -14.73 15.86
C PRO A 39 8.34 -15.52 14.83
N VAL A 40 8.78 -15.46 13.57
CA VAL A 40 8.13 -16.19 12.48
C VAL A 40 8.49 -17.68 12.61
N ASP A 41 7.47 -18.54 12.59
CA ASP A 41 7.66 -19.99 12.60
C ASP A 41 8.49 -20.43 11.37
N ASP A 42 9.56 -21.19 11.59
CA ASP A 42 10.44 -21.71 10.54
C ASP A 42 9.71 -22.54 9.47
N ARG A 43 8.58 -23.16 9.83
CA ARG A 43 7.73 -23.90 8.90
C ARG A 43 7.12 -23.02 7.82
N LEU A 44 6.91 -21.73 8.11
CA LEU A 44 6.31 -20.77 7.18
C LEU A 44 7.33 -20.14 6.25
N THR A 45 8.63 -20.28 6.54
CA THR A 45 9.73 -19.71 5.73
C THR A 45 10.53 -20.79 5.00
N GLN A 46 9.97 -22.01 4.86
CA GLN A 46 10.62 -23.12 4.17
C GLN A 46 11.01 -22.74 2.73
N PRO A 47 12.09 -23.34 2.18
CA PRO A 47 12.47 -23.12 0.80
C PRO A 47 11.32 -23.39 -0.18
N CYS A 48 11.24 -22.58 -1.22
CA CYS A 48 10.15 -22.64 -2.17
C CYS A 48 10.23 -23.92 -3.03
N PRO A 49 9.08 -24.54 -3.35
CA PRO A 49 9.06 -25.80 -4.10
C PRO A 49 9.52 -25.58 -5.54
N ALA A 50 10.49 -26.38 -5.99
CA ALA A 50 10.96 -26.34 -7.37
C ALA A 50 9.99 -27.07 -8.31
N THR A 51 9.62 -26.44 -9.43
CA THR A 51 8.86 -27.10 -10.49
C THR A 51 9.74 -28.18 -11.12
N ARG A 52 9.30 -29.44 -11.08
CA ARG A 52 10.03 -30.54 -11.70
C ARG A 52 9.68 -30.67 -13.18
N ALA A 53 10.63 -31.16 -13.96
CA ALA A 53 10.39 -31.50 -15.36
C ALA A 53 9.33 -32.60 -15.48
N ALA A 54 8.41 -32.44 -16.44
CA ALA A 54 7.33 -33.39 -16.69
C ALA A 54 7.83 -34.72 -17.30
N SER A 55 9.00 -34.71 -17.92
CA SER A 55 9.64 -35.89 -18.52
C SER A 55 11.15 -35.88 -18.26
N ARG A 56 11.78 -37.06 -18.45
CA ARG A 56 13.23 -37.25 -18.27
C ARG A 56 14.02 -36.94 -19.55
N THR A 57 13.61 -35.93 -20.32
CA THR A 57 14.37 -35.46 -21.48
C THR A 57 15.17 -34.21 -21.13
N ILE A 58 16.27 -33.98 -21.82
CA ILE A 58 17.16 -32.83 -21.56
C ILE A 58 16.38 -31.52 -21.75
N GLU A 59 15.57 -31.44 -22.81
CA GLU A 59 14.78 -30.27 -23.17
C GLU A 59 13.77 -29.93 -22.08
N ALA A 60 13.10 -30.95 -21.52
CA ALA A 60 12.12 -30.77 -20.45
C ALA A 60 12.80 -30.32 -19.14
N VAL A 61 14.00 -30.81 -18.85
CA VAL A 61 14.77 -30.40 -17.67
C VAL A 61 15.25 -28.96 -17.81
N VAL A 62 15.81 -28.58 -18.96
CA VAL A 62 16.30 -27.21 -19.20
C VAL A 62 15.13 -26.21 -19.22
N SER A 63 14.02 -26.56 -19.86
CA SER A 63 12.81 -25.74 -19.88
C SER A 63 12.26 -25.51 -18.46
N ALA A 64 12.14 -26.56 -17.66
CA ALA A 64 11.70 -26.45 -16.27
C ALA A 64 12.68 -25.62 -15.42
N TYR A 65 13.99 -25.82 -15.59
CA TYR A 65 15.01 -25.05 -14.88
C TYR A 65 14.94 -23.55 -15.21
N ASN A 66 14.89 -23.20 -16.50
CA ASN A 66 14.82 -21.82 -16.95
C ASN A 66 13.52 -21.12 -16.50
N ALA A 67 12.40 -21.85 -16.51
CA ALA A 67 11.14 -21.32 -16.00
C ALA A 67 11.18 -21.03 -14.49
N ASN A 68 12.01 -21.76 -13.73
CA ASN A 68 12.09 -21.64 -12.29
C ASN A 68 13.14 -20.65 -11.79
N LEU A 69 14.22 -20.41 -12.54
CA LEU A 69 15.42 -19.73 -12.04
C LEU A 69 15.13 -18.44 -11.27
N VAL A 70 14.42 -17.51 -11.90
CA VAL A 70 14.13 -16.20 -11.31
C VAL A 70 13.10 -16.32 -10.19
N ALA A 71 12.03 -17.11 -10.40
CA ALA A 71 10.94 -17.24 -9.44
C ALA A 71 11.37 -17.95 -8.14
N LEU A 72 12.15 -19.03 -8.23
CA LEU A 72 12.70 -19.72 -7.07
C LEU A 72 13.71 -18.85 -6.33
N GLN A 73 14.56 -18.13 -7.06
CA GLN A 73 15.56 -17.27 -6.43
C GLN A 73 14.88 -16.11 -5.67
N ASP A 74 13.92 -15.43 -6.28
CA ASP A 74 13.15 -14.36 -5.63
C ASP A 74 12.39 -14.88 -4.41
N CYS A 75 11.69 -16.01 -4.56
CA CYS A 75 10.93 -16.61 -3.46
C CYS A 75 11.83 -17.03 -2.29
N ASN A 76 12.95 -17.72 -2.56
CA ASN A 76 13.90 -18.13 -1.52
C ASN A 76 14.56 -16.92 -0.84
N THR A 77 14.86 -15.86 -1.60
CA THR A 77 15.40 -14.61 -1.04
C THR A 77 14.43 -14.00 -0.04
N ARG A 78 13.16 -13.82 -0.44
CA ARG A 78 12.12 -13.27 0.44
C ARG A 78 11.88 -14.12 1.69
N MET A 79 11.84 -15.45 1.56
CA MET A 79 11.68 -16.33 2.73
C MET A 79 12.89 -16.25 3.67
N GLY A 80 14.10 -16.09 3.12
CA GLY A 80 15.32 -15.86 3.88
C GLY A 80 15.27 -14.54 4.65
N GLU A 81 14.84 -13.45 4.01
CA GLU A 81 14.67 -12.14 4.62
C GLU A 81 13.65 -12.18 5.77
N ILE A 82 12.48 -12.81 5.57
CA ILE A 82 11.47 -12.96 6.61
C ILE A 82 12.03 -13.73 7.81
N ARG A 83 12.81 -14.79 7.58
CA ARG A 83 13.46 -15.54 8.65
C ARG A 83 14.52 -14.70 9.38
N ALA A 84 15.20 -13.78 8.69
CA ALA A 84 16.18 -12.89 9.30
C ALA A 84 15.52 -11.83 10.20
N LEU A 85 14.34 -11.33 9.83
CA LEU A 85 13.58 -10.36 10.64
C LEU A 85 13.02 -10.96 11.94
N GLY A 86 12.84 -12.28 11.99
CA GLY A 86 12.34 -13.00 13.16
C GLY A 86 13.40 -13.46 14.17
N ARG A 87 14.69 -13.20 13.91
CA ARG A 87 15.81 -13.48 14.83
C ARG A 87 16.29 -12.19 15.49
#